data_AF-A0A4Q0YP51-F1
#
_entry.id   AF-A0A4Q0YP51-F1
#
_cell.length_a   1.000
_cell.length_b   1.000
_cell.length_c   1.000
_cell.angle_alpha   90.00
_cell.angle_beta   90.00
_cell.angle_gamma   90.00
#
_symmetry.space_group_name_H-M   'P 1'
#
loop_
_entity.id
_entity.type
_entity.pdbx_description
1 polymer ?
#
loop_
_entity_poly.entity_id
_entity_poly.type
_entity_poly.pdbx_seq_one_letter_code
_entity_poly.pdbx_strand_id
1 'polypeptide(L)'
;MEDIIQSAIALKRADKADEAISLLSQYLDDPEVSALAHFHIACCYDWQGKEKEAIPHYRVSLTNDDERIDLEEKLRFDALLGLGSSLRCLGEYQAATDTFETLFEEFPDADAAEPFYAMCLYNVGRHKEACQRLMALLLKTTKSEDIALYREALSLYAQDLDRTW
;
A
#
# COMPACT_ATOMS: atom_id res chain seq x y z
N MET A 1 -24.39 -3.53 6.15
CA MET A 1 -22.94 -3.31 6.09
C MET A 1 -22.46 -3.25 4.64
N GLU A 2 -22.55 -4.36 3.90
CA GLU A 2 -22.19 -4.46 2.46
C GLU A 2 -22.74 -3.31 1.60
N ASP A 3 -24.03 -2.97 1.76
CA ASP A 3 -24.71 -1.96 0.94
C ASP A 3 -24.15 -0.54 1.11
N ILE A 4 -23.69 -0.18 2.32
CA ILE A 4 -23.12 1.14 2.62
C ILE A 4 -21.76 1.26 1.96
N ILE A 5 -20.96 0.21 2.03
CA ILE A 5 -19.62 0.16 1.42
C ILE A 5 -19.70 0.20 -0.10
N GLN A 6 -20.59 -0.59 -0.70
CA GLN A 6 -20.82 -0.54 -2.14
C GLN A 6 -21.29 0.85 -2.59
N SER A 7 -22.16 1.50 -1.80
CA SER A 7 -22.60 2.87 -2.06
C SER A 7 -21.45 3.87 -1.99
N ALA A 8 -20.60 3.79 -0.96
CA ALA A 8 -19.43 4.66 -0.83
C ALA A 8 -18.41 4.46 -1.96
N ILE A 9 -18.15 3.21 -2.36
CA ILE A 9 -17.29 2.88 -3.50
C ILE A 9 -17.87 3.44 -4.80
N ALA A 10 -19.19 3.33 -5.01
CA ALA A 10 -19.87 3.87 -6.18
C ALA A 10 -19.79 5.41 -6.21
N LEU A 11 -20.00 6.08 -5.08
CA LEU A 11 -19.84 7.53 -4.94
C LEU A 11 -18.42 7.98 -5.28
N LYS A 12 -17.39 7.31 -4.74
CA LYS A 12 -15.99 7.60 -5.07
C LYS A 12 -15.73 7.48 -6.58
N ARG A 13 -16.20 6.40 -7.21
CA ARG A 13 -16.05 6.17 -8.66
C ARG A 13 -16.80 7.20 -9.52
N ALA A 14 -17.85 7.80 -8.97
CA ALA A 14 -18.61 8.89 -9.60
C ALA A 14 -18.04 10.29 -9.30
N ASP A 15 -16.80 10.37 -8.81
CA ASP A 15 -16.12 11.61 -8.42
C ASP A 15 -16.82 12.39 -7.29
N LYS A 16 -17.61 11.68 -6.48
CA LYS A 16 -18.36 12.20 -5.32
C LYS A 16 -17.74 11.72 -4.01
N ALA A 17 -16.42 11.85 -3.89
CA ALA A 17 -15.68 11.38 -2.71
C ALA A 17 -16.15 12.04 -1.40
N ASP A 18 -16.52 13.33 -1.42
CA ASP A 18 -16.99 14.03 -0.22
C ASP A 18 -18.36 13.48 0.27
N GLU A 19 -19.25 13.06 -0.65
CA GLU A 19 -20.51 12.39 -0.29
C GLU A 19 -20.23 11.01 0.30
N ALA A 20 -19.26 10.27 -0.25
CA ALA A 20 -18.83 8.98 0.29
C ALA A 20 -18.27 9.13 1.72
N ILE A 21 -17.41 10.13 1.94
CA ILE A 21 -16.86 10.43 3.27
C ILE A 21 -17.98 10.80 4.25
N SER A 22 -18.93 11.64 3.84
CA SER A 22 -20.06 12.05 4.67
C SER A 22 -20.96 10.87 5.05
N LEU A 23 -21.16 9.92 4.13
CA LEU A 23 -21.89 8.68 4.39
C LEU A 23 -21.16 7.79 5.39
N LEU A 24 -19.86 7.54 5.16
CA LEU A 24 -19.05 6.65 5.99
C LEU A 24 -18.78 7.22 7.39
N SER A 25 -18.72 8.55 7.52
CA SER A 25 -18.45 9.21 8.80
C SER A 25 -19.52 8.95 9.86
N GLN A 26 -20.71 8.52 9.46
CA GLN A 26 -21.81 8.16 10.38
C GLN A 26 -21.55 6.83 11.11
N TYR A 27 -20.52 6.08 10.71
CA TYR A 27 -20.23 4.73 11.18
C TYR A 27 -18.87 4.61 11.87
N LEU A 28 -18.20 5.73 12.17
CA LEU A 28 -16.87 5.71 12.80
C LEU A 28 -16.89 5.17 14.24
N ASP A 29 -18.02 5.35 14.93
CA ASP A 29 -18.22 4.91 16.31
C ASP A 29 -18.85 3.51 16.42
N ASP A 30 -19.20 2.89 15.29
CA ASP A 30 -19.79 1.54 15.26
C ASP A 30 -18.66 0.50 15.20
N PRO A 31 -18.43 -0.30 16.26
CA PRO A 31 -17.26 -1.17 16.33
C PRO A 31 -17.22 -2.28 15.27
N GLU A 32 -18.38 -2.66 14.72
CA GLU A 32 -18.46 -3.69 13.68
C GLU A 32 -17.96 -3.21 12.31
N VAL A 33 -17.99 -1.89 12.07
CA VAL A 33 -17.71 -1.30 10.75
C VAL A 33 -16.67 -0.19 10.76
N SER A 34 -16.30 0.30 11.94
CA SER A 34 -15.42 1.46 12.10
C SER A 34 -14.10 1.29 11.34
N ALA A 35 -13.43 0.14 11.43
CA ALA A 35 -12.19 -0.12 10.68
C ALA A 35 -12.39 0.00 9.17
N LEU A 36 -13.46 -0.59 8.65
CA LEU A 36 -13.82 -0.56 7.25
C LEU A 36 -14.21 0.85 6.78
N ALA A 37 -14.95 1.59 7.59
CA ALA A 37 -15.34 2.98 7.33
C ALA A 37 -14.11 3.88 7.26
N HIS A 38 -13.21 3.77 8.24
CA HIS A 38 -11.93 4.49 8.22
C HIS A 38 -11.11 4.15 6.97
N PHE A 39 -10.96 2.88 6.61
CA PHE A 39 -10.24 2.48 5.40
C PHE A 39 -10.81 3.14 4.14
N HIS A 40 -12.13 3.10 3.93
CA HIS A 40 -12.74 3.68 2.74
C HIS A 40 -12.70 5.21 2.72
N ILE A 41 -12.77 5.89 3.88
CA ILE A 41 -12.54 7.33 3.97
C ILE A 41 -11.10 7.66 3.58
N ALA A 42 -10.13 6.91 4.08
CA ALA A 42 -8.73 7.08 3.73
C ALA A 42 -8.53 6.96 2.20
N CYS A 43 -9.11 5.93 1.59
CA CYS A 43 -9.10 5.77 0.13
C CYS A 43 -9.78 6.90 -0.64
N CYS A 44 -10.76 7.60 -0.07
CA CYS A 44 -11.40 8.75 -0.70
C CYS A 44 -10.47 9.97 -0.65
N TYR A 45 -9.83 10.22 0.49
CA TYR A 45 -8.84 11.28 0.63
C TYR A 45 -7.60 11.04 -0.24
N ASP A 46 -7.06 9.83 -0.26
CA ASP A 46 -5.94 9.44 -1.12
C ASP A 46 -6.28 9.63 -2.61
N TRP A 47 -7.48 9.21 -3.03
CA TRP A 47 -7.96 9.46 -4.40
C TRP A 47 -8.06 10.95 -4.77
N GLN A 48 -8.29 11.81 -3.79
CA GLN A 48 -8.31 13.27 -3.95
C GLN A 48 -6.92 13.93 -3.86
N GLY A 49 -5.85 13.16 -3.60
CA GLY A 49 -4.51 13.71 -3.32
C GLY A 49 -4.45 14.48 -2.00
N LYS A 50 -5.25 14.06 -1.02
CA LYS A 50 -5.31 14.62 0.34
C LYS A 50 -4.67 13.65 1.33
N GLU A 51 -3.38 13.39 1.16
CA GLU A 51 -2.68 12.35 1.90
C GLU A 51 -2.60 12.66 3.41
N LYS A 52 -2.53 13.94 3.77
CA LYS A 52 -2.53 14.39 5.18
C LYS A 52 -3.80 13.97 5.91
N GLU A 53 -4.93 14.05 5.22
CA GLU A 53 -6.23 13.63 5.72
C GLU A 53 -6.38 12.10 5.65
N ALA A 54 -5.81 11.42 4.65
CA ALA A 54 -5.91 9.97 4.52
C ALA A 54 -5.19 9.20 5.62
N ILE A 55 -3.96 9.61 5.98
CA ILE A 55 -3.08 8.91 6.93
C ILE A 55 -3.74 8.58 8.28
N PRO A 56 -4.38 9.53 9.01
CA PRO A 56 -5.00 9.19 10.29
C PRO A 56 -6.09 8.13 10.15
N HIS A 57 -6.86 8.15 9.06
CA HIS A 57 -7.89 7.13 8.81
C HIS A 57 -7.27 5.77 8.49
N TYR A 58 -6.20 5.69 7.69
CA TYR A 58 -5.48 4.44 7.47
C TYR A 58 -4.96 3.85 8.79
N ARG A 59 -4.31 4.66 9.64
CA ARG A 59 -3.79 4.21 10.94
C ARG A 59 -4.90 3.63 11.83
N VAL A 60 -6.04 4.31 11.91
CA VAL A 60 -7.18 3.83 12.71
C VAL A 60 -7.80 2.55 12.12
N SER A 61 -7.81 2.40 10.80
CA SER A 61 -8.28 1.16 10.15
C SER A 61 -7.37 -0.05 10.37
N LEU A 62 -6.08 0.18 10.66
CA LEU A 62 -5.05 -0.84 10.89
C LEU A 62 -4.80 -1.14 12.38
N THR A 63 -5.42 -0.38 13.27
CA THR A 63 -5.26 -0.55 14.72
C THR A 63 -6.07 -1.75 15.18
N ASN A 64 -5.40 -2.73 15.77
CA ASN A 64 -6.05 -3.84 16.45
C ASN A 64 -6.63 -3.33 17.77
N ASP A 65 -7.92 -3.55 17.98
CA ASP A 65 -8.67 -3.10 19.16
C ASP A 65 -9.63 -4.22 19.57
N ASP A 66 -9.62 -4.59 20.85
CA ASP A 66 -10.42 -5.72 21.37
C ASP A 66 -11.95 -5.52 21.18
N GLU A 67 -12.41 -4.27 20.99
CA GLU A 67 -13.82 -3.94 20.79
C GLU A 67 -14.21 -3.84 19.31
N ARG A 68 -13.25 -3.73 18.37
CA ARG A 68 -13.51 -3.51 16.94
C ARG A 68 -13.19 -4.73 16.09
N ILE A 69 -13.92 -4.88 14.98
CA ILE A 69 -13.60 -5.91 13.98
C ILE A 69 -12.45 -5.41 13.10
N ASP A 70 -11.36 -6.17 13.08
CA ASP A 70 -10.20 -5.92 12.22
C ASP A 70 -10.56 -6.04 10.74
N LEU A 71 -9.78 -5.37 9.89
CA LEU A 71 -9.90 -5.51 8.45
C LEU A 71 -9.61 -6.95 8.01
N GLU A 72 -10.40 -7.44 7.05
CA GLU A 72 -10.07 -8.66 6.31
C GLU A 72 -8.69 -8.54 5.66
N GLU A 73 -8.01 -9.67 5.51
CA GLU A 73 -6.64 -9.79 5.03
C GLU A 73 -6.34 -8.93 3.79
N LYS A 74 -7.21 -9.00 2.78
CA LYS A 74 -7.06 -8.22 1.55
C LYS A 74 -7.16 -6.71 1.78
N LEU A 75 -8.08 -6.27 2.64
CA LEU A 75 -8.26 -4.85 2.95
C LEU A 75 -7.13 -4.34 3.83
N ARG A 76 -6.61 -5.18 4.72
CA ARG A 76 -5.42 -4.87 5.51
C ARG A 76 -4.20 -4.65 4.61
N PHE A 77 -3.99 -5.51 3.61
CA PHE A 77 -2.98 -5.29 2.56
C PHE A 77 -3.16 -3.94 1.86
N ASP A 78 -4.37 -3.65 1.36
CA ASP A 78 -4.67 -2.39 0.66
C ASP A 78 -4.48 -1.17 1.57
N ALA A 79 -4.79 -1.29 2.87
CA ALA A 79 -4.62 -0.22 3.86
C ALA A 79 -3.15 0.07 4.15
N LEU A 80 -2.30 -0.96 4.31
CA LEU A 80 -0.85 -0.80 4.48
C LEU A 80 -0.20 -0.18 3.22
N LEU A 81 -0.59 -0.67 2.03
CA LEU A 81 -0.11 -0.14 0.75
C LEU A 81 -0.48 1.35 0.59
N GLY A 82 -1.73 1.70 0.91
CA GLY A 82 -2.23 3.07 0.87
C GLY A 82 -1.54 3.98 1.89
N LEU A 83 -1.36 3.51 3.13
CA LEU A 83 -0.66 4.25 4.19
C LEU A 83 0.80 4.53 3.81
N GLY A 84 1.54 3.50 3.40
CA GLY A 84 2.95 3.65 3.00
C GLY A 84 3.11 4.60 1.82
N SER A 85 2.22 4.50 0.83
CA SER A 85 2.20 5.41 -0.33
C SER A 85 1.91 6.86 0.06
N SER A 86 0.91 7.08 0.93
CA SER A 86 0.51 8.40 1.43
C SER A 86 1.65 9.06 2.22
N LEU A 87 2.29 8.31 3.14
CA LEU A 87 3.44 8.78 3.91
C LEU A 87 4.60 9.19 3.01
N ARG A 88 4.90 8.39 1.98
CA ARG A 88 5.94 8.70 1.00
C ARG A 88 5.63 9.98 0.22
N CYS A 89 4.37 10.19 -0.19
CA CYS A 89 3.94 11.42 -0.88
C CYS A 89 4.19 12.68 -0.03
N LEU A 90 4.06 12.59 1.30
CA LEU A 90 4.33 13.70 2.22
C LEU A 90 5.81 13.86 2.60
N GLY A 91 6.69 12.99 2.12
CA GLY A 91 8.11 13.03 2.46
C GLY A 91 8.46 12.32 3.78
N GLU A 92 7.51 11.62 4.40
CA GLU A 92 7.73 10.82 5.61
C GLU A 92 8.36 9.48 5.25
N TYR A 93 9.53 9.51 4.60
CA TYR A 93 10.12 8.35 3.91
C TYR A 93 10.43 7.19 4.85
N GLN A 94 10.95 7.46 6.06
CA GLN A 94 11.23 6.39 7.01
C GLN A 94 9.94 5.70 7.47
N ALA A 95 8.91 6.46 7.83
CA ALA A 95 7.63 5.88 8.23
C ALA A 95 6.96 5.09 7.09
N ALA A 96 7.11 5.55 5.84
CA ALA A 96 6.67 4.82 4.66
C ALA A 96 7.43 3.49 4.52
N THR A 97 8.76 3.51 4.63
CA THR A 97 9.62 2.32 4.63
C THR A 97 9.19 1.32 5.71
N ASP A 98 9.04 1.78 6.95
CA ASP A 98 8.63 0.93 8.09
C ASP A 98 7.25 0.29 7.82
N THR A 99 6.30 1.05 7.25
CA THR A 99 4.97 0.54 6.88
C THR A 99 5.06 -0.57 5.82
N PHE A 100 5.93 -0.41 4.82
CA PHE A 100 6.15 -1.45 3.81
C PHE A 100 6.89 -2.67 4.37
N GLU A 101 7.80 -2.49 5.33
CA GLU A 101 8.43 -3.61 6.03
C GLU A 101 7.38 -4.44 6.78
N THR A 102 6.46 -3.80 7.53
CA THR A 102 5.31 -4.49 8.12
C THR A 102 4.44 -5.18 7.07
N LEU A 103 4.16 -4.53 5.93
CA LEU A 103 3.42 -5.15 4.83
C LEU A 103 4.09 -6.44 4.35
N PHE A 104 5.40 -6.47 4.16
CA PHE A 104 6.11 -7.68 3.71
C PHE A 104 6.30 -8.74 4.80
N GLU A 105 6.26 -8.36 6.09
CA GLU A 105 6.18 -9.32 7.19
C GLU A 105 4.85 -10.08 7.17
N GLU A 106 3.74 -9.39 6.88
CA GLU A 106 2.39 -9.98 6.81
C GLU A 106 2.10 -10.64 5.46
N PHE A 107 2.61 -10.07 4.36
CA PHE A 107 2.36 -10.49 2.99
C PHE A 107 3.68 -10.70 2.20
N PRO A 108 4.41 -11.80 2.46
CA PRO A 108 5.74 -12.00 1.87
C PRO A 108 5.77 -12.05 0.33
N ASP A 109 4.66 -12.44 -0.30
CA ASP A 109 4.54 -12.59 -1.76
C ASP A 109 3.80 -11.42 -2.44
N ALA A 110 3.81 -10.24 -1.79
CA ALA A 110 3.16 -9.02 -2.26
C ALA A 110 3.85 -8.33 -3.46
N ASP A 111 3.88 -8.97 -4.62
CA ASP A 111 4.52 -8.45 -5.84
C ASP A 111 4.02 -7.05 -6.24
N ALA A 112 2.74 -6.74 -5.96
CA ALA A 112 2.17 -5.43 -6.27
C ALA A 112 2.74 -4.29 -5.41
N ALA A 113 3.25 -4.58 -4.21
CA ALA A 113 3.83 -3.60 -3.30
C ALA A 113 5.32 -3.34 -3.56
N GLU A 114 6.02 -4.24 -4.27
CA GLU A 114 7.45 -4.17 -4.57
C GLU A 114 7.88 -2.81 -5.16
N PRO A 115 7.20 -2.24 -6.18
CA PRO A 115 7.61 -0.96 -6.74
C PRO A 115 7.48 0.19 -5.74
N PHE A 116 6.45 0.17 -4.90
CA PHE A 116 6.19 1.20 -3.90
C PHE A 116 7.22 1.18 -2.79
N TYR A 117 7.56 -0.02 -2.32
CA TYR A 117 8.61 -0.17 -1.33
C TYR A 117 9.98 0.21 -1.88
N ALA A 118 10.32 -0.18 -3.12
CA ALA A 118 11.56 0.23 -3.77
C ALA A 118 11.69 1.76 -3.88
N MET A 119 10.59 2.49 -4.14
CA MET A 119 10.62 3.96 -4.10
C MET A 119 10.95 4.50 -2.70
N CYS A 120 10.40 3.90 -1.64
CA CYS A 120 10.71 4.29 -0.26
C CYS A 120 12.17 4.02 0.09
N LEU A 121 12.67 2.82 -0.26
CA LEU A 121 14.08 2.44 -0.10
C LEU A 121 15.01 3.41 -0.81
N TYR A 122 14.65 3.84 -2.03
CA TYR A 122 15.38 4.88 -2.74
C TYR A 122 15.40 6.21 -1.95
N ASN A 123 14.24 6.65 -1.44
CA ASN A 123 14.15 7.90 -0.69
C ASN A 123 14.98 7.91 0.61
N VAL A 124 15.21 6.75 1.24
CA VAL A 124 16.06 6.61 2.43
C VAL A 124 17.52 6.22 2.12
N GLY A 125 17.92 6.21 0.85
CA GLY A 125 19.30 5.94 0.44
C GLY A 125 19.68 4.46 0.33
N ARG A 126 18.74 3.52 0.52
CA ARG A 126 18.92 2.07 0.32
C ARG A 126 18.82 1.71 -1.17
N HIS A 127 19.57 2.42 -2.02
CA HIS A 127 19.48 2.31 -3.49
C HIS A 127 19.77 0.91 -4.00
N LYS A 128 20.77 0.22 -3.43
CA LYS A 128 21.14 -1.14 -3.81
C LYS A 128 19.94 -2.07 -3.66
N GLU A 129 19.33 -2.09 -2.49
CA GLU A 129 18.18 -2.94 -2.19
C GLU A 129 16.96 -2.60 -3.05
N ALA A 130 16.69 -1.31 -3.26
CA ALA A 130 15.62 -0.85 -4.15
C ALA A 130 15.77 -1.44 -5.57
N CYS A 131 16.99 -1.36 -6.14
CA CYS A 131 17.28 -1.90 -7.46
C CYS A 131 17.20 -3.43 -7.49
N GLN A 132 17.71 -4.12 -6.46
CA GLN A 132 17.62 -5.58 -6.36
C GLN A 132 16.17 -6.07 -6.36
N ARG A 133 15.30 -5.41 -5.58
CA ARG A 133 13.87 -5.70 -5.52
C ARG A 133 13.18 -5.52 -6.87
N LEU A 134 13.40 -4.38 -7.53
CA LEU A 134 12.82 -4.12 -8.85
C LEU A 134 13.32 -5.11 -9.92
N MET A 135 14.59 -5.51 -9.87
CA MET A 135 15.13 -6.53 -10.78
C MET A 135 14.54 -7.91 -10.52
N ALA A 136 14.39 -8.30 -9.25
CA ALA A 136 13.75 -9.55 -8.88
C ALA A 136 12.29 -9.58 -9.38
N LEU A 137 11.53 -8.49 -9.14
CA LEU A 137 10.17 -8.34 -9.64
C LEU A 137 10.11 -8.41 -11.18
N LEU A 138 11.02 -7.72 -11.88
CA LEU A 138 11.10 -7.77 -13.34
C LEU A 138 11.31 -9.20 -13.83
N LEU A 139 12.26 -9.94 -13.25
CA LEU A 139 12.53 -11.32 -13.66
C LEU A 139 11.37 -12.27 -13.34
N LYS A 140 10.65 -12.03 -12.23
CA LYS A 140 9.47 -12.82 -11.84
C LYS A 140 8.29 -12.59 -12.78
N THR A 141 8.07 -11.36 -13.23
CA THR A 141 6.83 -10.94 -13.92
C THR A 141 6.96 -10.72 -15.42
N THR A 142 8.19 -10.60 -15.96
CA THR A 142 8.41 -10.29 -17.37
C THR A 142 7.85 -11.37 -18.29
N LYS A 143 7.18 -10.91 -19.35
CA LYS A 143 6.78 -11.72 -20.52
C LYS A 143 7.62 -11.41 -21.77
N SER A 144 8.63 -10.55 -21.64
CA SER A 144 9.53 -10.18 -22.74
C SER A 144 10.55 -11.29 -22.96
N GLU A 145 10.55 -11.86 -24.16
CA GLU A 145 11.54 -12.86 -24.57
C GLU A 145 12.95 -12.26 -24.57
N ASP A 146 13.11 -11.02 -25.04
CA ASP A 146 14.40 -10.32 -25.08
C ASP A 146 15.03 -10.18 -23.68
N ILE A 147 14.25 -9.83 -22.66
CA ILE A 147 14.74 -9.77 -21.27
C ILE A 147 15.00 -11.17 -20.73
N ALA A 148 14.15 -12.15 -21.07
CA ALA A 148 14.29 -13.52 -20.59
C ALA A 148 15.60 -14.19 -21.06
N LEU A 149 16.14 -13.80 -22.23
CA LEU A 149 17.46 -14.24 -22.71
C LEU A 149 18.60 -13.89 -21.73
N TYR A 150 18.46 -12.80 -20.97
CA TYR A 150 19.46 -12.35 -19.99
C TYR A 150 19.16 -12.79 -18.55
N ARG A 151 18.19 -13.69 -18.34
CA ARG A 151 17.70 -14.07 -17.00
C ARG A 151 18.83 -14.48 -16.06
N GLU A 152 19.75 -15.33 -16.51
CA GLU A 152 20.87 -15.80 -15.68
C GLU A 152 21.75 -14.64 -15.21
N ALA A 153 22.20 -13.80 -16.15
CA ALA A 153 23.04 -12.64 -15.84
C ALA A 153 22.33 -11.65 -14.91
N LEU A 154 21.08 -11.30 -15.22
CA LEU A 154 20.28 -10.41 -14.40
C LEU A 154 19.99 -10.98 -13.00
N SER A 155 19.85 -12.31 -12.86
CA SER A 155 19.66 -12.94 -11.54
C SER A 155 20.91 -12.83 -10.68
N LEU A 156 22.09 -12.97 -11.27
CA LEU A 156 23.36 -12.76 -10.56
C LEU A 156 23.50 -11.31 -10.08
N TYR A 157 23.12 -10.34 -10.92
CA TYR A 157 23.16 -8.92 -10.55
C TYR A 157 22.14 -8.57 -9.47
N ALA A 158 20.95 -9.16 -9.53
CA ALA A 158 19.92 -8.97 -8.51
C ALA A 158 20.36 -9.49 -7.13
N GLN A 159 21.21 -10.53 -7.07
CA GLN A 159 21.77 -11.03 -5.80
C GLN A 159 22.81 -10.08 -5.20
N ASP A 160 23.65 -9.47 -6.03
CA ASP A 160 24.65 -8.50 -5.59
C ASP A 160 25.03 -7.53 -6.71
N LEU A 161 24.46 -6.33 -6.67
CA LEU A 161 24.68 -5.29 -7.67
C LEU A 161 26.11 -4.73 -7.68
N ASP A 162 26.86 -4.88 -6.59
CA ASP A 162 28.23 -4.37 -6.50
C ASP A 162 29.25 -5.43 -6.92
N ARG A 163 28.80 -6.65 -7.26
CA ARG A 163 29.68 -7.75 -7.62
C ARG A 163 30.43 -7.44 -8.91
N THR A 164 31.75 -7.49 -8.82
CA THR A 164 32.68 -7.42 -9.97
C THR A 164 33.39 -8.76 -10.15
N TRP A 165 33.65 -9.16 -11.40
CA TRP A 165 34.39 -10.38 -11.79
C TRP A 165 35.64 -10.05 -12.59
#